data_AF-A0A4Z2EG51-F1
#
_entry.id   AF-A0A4Z2EG51-F1
#
_cell.length_a   1.000
_cell.length_b   1.000
_cell.length_c   1.000
_cell.angle_alpha   90.00
_cell.angle_beta   90.00
_cell.angle_gamma   90.00
#
_symmetry.space_group_name_H-M   'P 1'
#
loop_
_entity.id
_entity.type
_entity.pdbx_description
1 polymer ?
#
loop_
_entity_poly.entity_id
_entity_poly.type
_entity_poly.pdbx_seq_one_letter_code
_entity_poly.pdbx_strand_id
1 'polypeptide(L)'
;MHNALQTGFDWTTLENSMDLCRIAAVGHSFGGATVIEALCKEVKFKCGVALDSWMFPLDDELFARVKQPIFFINSEKFQWAGNISRMRKLDSAVIQRKMITIRGAVHQSFPDFTFLTGNWIGKLLKLKGEIDPEVAMDLCNKATLAFLQRHLGLQKDFNQWDPLIDGQDENLIQGTNVTVLQSSI
;
A
#
# COMPACT_ATOMS: atom_id res chain seq x y z
N MET A 1 -6.00 -31.39 0.83
CA MET A 1 -6.17 -30.13 1.58
C MET A 1 -7.25 -30.38 2.63
N HIS A 2 -7.01 -30.20 3.92
CA HIS A 2 -8.03 -30.42 4.96
C HIS A 2 -8.69 -29.07 5.31
N ASN A 3 -9.98 -28.90 5.02
CA ASN A 3 -10.72 -27.66 5.30
C ASN A 3 -10.94 -27.52 6.82
N ALA A 4 -10.11 -26.74 7.49
CA ALA A 4 -10.20 -26.51 8.94
C ALA A 4 -11.49 -25.76 9.36
N LEU A 5 -12.13 -25.03 8.43
CA LEU A 5 -13.31 -24.21 8.70
C LEU A 5 -14.63 -24.91 8.32
N GLN A 6 -14.57 -26.12 7.75
CA GLN A 6 -15.73 -26.90 7.30
C GLN A 6 -16.76 -26.10 6.45
N THR A 7 -16.29 -25.09 5.73
CA THR A 7 -17.14 -24.31 4.84
C THR A 7 -17.66 -25.17 3.68
N GLY A 8 -18.87 -24.89 3.20
CA GLY A 8 -19.43 -25.51 1.99
C GLY A 8 -18.78 -25.05 0.68
N PHE A 9 -17.61 -24.40 0.76
CA PHE A 9 -16.86 -23.94 -0.40
C PHE A 9 -16.09 -25.12 -1.02
N ASP A 10 -16.32 -25.38 -2.30
CA ASP A 10 -15.59 -26.37 -3.05
C ASP A 10 -14.20 -25.85 -3.44
N TRP A 11 -13.17 -26.31 -2.73
CA TRP A 11 -11.79 -25.89 -2.96
C TRP A 11 -11.21 -26.33 -4.30
N THR A 12 -11.82 -27.31 -4.98
CA THR A 12 -11.34 -27.77 -6.29
C THR A 12 -11.52 -26.72 -7.38
N THR A 13 -12.42 -25.74 -7.18
CA THR A 13 -12.59 -24.62 -8.11
C THR A 13 -11.37 -23.69 -8.20
N LEU A 14 -10.42 -23.80 -7.26
CA LEU A 14 -9.16 -23.03 -7.30
C LEU A 14 -8.06 -23.75 -8.07
N GLU A 15 -8.26 -25.00 -8.48
CA GLU A 15 -7.28 -25.74 -9.27
C GLU A 15 -7.10 -25.08 -10.64
N ASN A 16 -5.85 -24.81 -11.02
CA ASN A 16 -5.50 -24.14 -12.28
C ASN A 16 -6.16 -22.75 -12.50
N SER A 17 -6.68 -22.11 -11.45
CA SER A 17 -7.38 -20.83 -11.55
C SER A 17 -6.49 -19.60 -11.25
N MET A 18 -5.22 -19.81 -10.91
CA MET A 18 -4.29 -18.76 -10.50
C MET A 18 -3.12 -18.61 -11.45
N ASP A 19 -2.80 -17.37 -11.82
CA ASP A 19 -1.57 -17.05 -12.53
C ASP A 19 -0.41 -16.84 -11.54
N LEU A 20 0.39 -17.90 -11.38
CA LEU A 20 1.52 -17.90 -10.45
C LEU A 20 2.73 -17.07 -10.94
N CYS A 21 2.69 -16.53 -12.16
CA CYS A 21 3.71 -15.61 -12.66
C CYS A 21 3.42 -14.15 -12.26
N ARG A 22 2.18 -13.85 -11.83
CA ARG A 22 1.67 -12.49 -11.57
C ARG A 22 1.19 -12.35 -10.13
N ILE A 23 2.11 -12.43 -9.17
CA ILE A 23 1.82 -12.41 -7.74
C ILE A 23 2.29 -11.08 -7.13
N ALA A 24 1.43 -10.43 -6.33
CA ALA A 24 1.76 -9.24 -5.57
C ALA A 24 1.39 -9.41 -4.09
N ALA A 25 2.01 -8.62 -3.23
CA ALA A 25 1.65 -8.50 -1.81
C ALA A 25 1.09 -7.11 -1.52
N VAL A 26 -0.04 -7.03 -0.85
CA VAL A 26 -0.66 -5.77 -0.41
C VAL A 26 -0.97 -5.87 1.07
N GLY A 27 -0.68 -4.83 1.84
CA GLY A 27 -0.91 -4.86 3.28
C GLY A 27 -0.93 -3.48 3.90
N HIS A 28 -1.71 -3.35 4.98
CA HIS A 28 -1.93 -2.11 5.72
C HIS A 28 -1.19 -2.11 7.07
N SER A 29 -0.65 -0.96 7.46
CA SER A 29 -0.02 -0.77 8.78
C SER A 29 1.12 -1.76 9.01
N PHE A 30 1.01 -2.66 9.99
CA PHE A 30 1.96 -3.76 10.18
C PHE A 30 2.01 -4.69 8.96
N GLY A 31 0.87 -4.92 8.30
CA GLY A 31 0.81 -5.63 7.02
C GLY A 31 1.64 -4.95 5.92
N GLY A 32 1.80 -3.63 5.96
CA GLY A 32 2.68 -2.91 5.05
C GLY A 32 4.16 -3.24 5.28
N ALA A 33 4.58 -3.42 6.54
CA ALA A 33 5.90 -3.97 6.85
C ALA A 33 6.02 -5.44 6.41
N THR A 34 4.97 -6.24 6.61
CA THR A 34 4.93 -7.63 6.13
C THR A 34 5.10 -7.73 4.61
N VAL A 35 4.53 -6.81 3.83
CA VAL A 35 4.77 -6.75 2.37
C VAL A 35 6.26 -6.61 2.08
N ILE A 36 6.95 -5.70 2.75
CA ILE A 36 8.38 -5.42 2.52
C ILE A 36 9.22 -6.64 2.91
N GLU A 37 8.91 -7.26 4.05
CA GLU A 37 9.58 -8.48 4.49
C GLU A 37 9.33 -9.66 3.53
N ALA A 38 8.09 -9.82 3.03
CA ALA A 38 7.74 -10.85 2.07
C ALA A 38 8.49 -10.68 0.75
N LEU A 39 8.61 -9.45 0.24
CA LEU A 39 9.39 -9.15 -0.97
C LEU A 39 10.88 -9.49 -0.79
N CYS A 40 11.42 -9.28 0.41
CA CYS A 40 12.80 -9.67 0.72
C CYS A 40 13.00 -11.20 0.76
N LYS A 41 12.00 -11.95 1.23
CA LYS A 41 12.13 -13.39 1.50
C LYS A 41 11.66 -14.27 0.34
N GLU A 42 10.75 -13.81 -0.49
CA GLU A 42 10.10 -14.61 -1.52
C GLU A 42 10.11 -13.91 -2.89
N VAL A 43 10.80 -14.52 -3.85
CA VAL A 43 11.03 -14.01 -5.22
C VAL A 43 9.80 -14.17 -6.13
N LYS A 44 8.81 -14.97 -5.72
CA LYS A 44 7.56 -15.14 -6.44
C LYS A 44 6.72 -13.86 -6.46
N PHE A 45 6.75 -13.07 -5.38
CA PHE A 45 6.13 -11.74 -5.39
C PHE A 45 6.91 -10.82 -6.34
N LYS A 46 6.19 -10.21 -7.29
CA LYS A 46 6.76 -9.37 -8.35
C LYS A 46 6.73 -7.88 -8.02
N CYS A 47 5.81 -7.45 -7.17
CA CYS A 47 5.73 -6.10 -6.63
C CYS A 47 4.94 -6.10 -5.31
N GLY A 48 5.01 -5.00 -4.56
CA GLY A 48 4.19 -4.83 -3.37
C GLY A 48 3.60 -3.43 -3.22
N VAL A 49 2.45 -3.37 -2.56
CA VAL A 49 1.77 -2.12 -2.19
C VAL A 49 1.62 -2.07 -0.68
N ALA A 50 2.19 -1.03 -0.08
CA ALA A 50 2.32 -0.88 1.36
C ALA A 50 1.46 0.31 1.79
N LEU A 51 0.30 0.01 2.38
CA LEU A 51 -0.73 0.97 2.73
C LEU A 51 -0.47 1.51 4.14
N ASP A 52 -0.07 2.76 4.23
CA ASP A 52 0.18 3.49 5.48
C ASP A 52 1.07 2.70 6.46
N SER A 53 2.16 2.17 5.92
CA SER A 53 2.98 1.16 6.58
C SER A 53 3.58 1.66 7.89
N TRP A 54 3.57 0.80 8.90
CA TRP A 54 4.31 1.00 10.14
C TRP A 54 5.69 0.33 10.03
N MET A 55 6.74 1.11 9.82
CA MET A 55 8.08 0.61 9.46
C MET A 55 8.91 0.13 10.66
N PHE A 56 8.42 0.30 11.89
CA PHE A 56 9.12 -0.05 13.13
C PHE A 56 9.54 -1.53 13.21
N PRO A 57 8.72 -2.52 12.80
CA PRO A 57 9.07 -3.94 12.95
C PRO A 57 10.16 -4.45 12.01
N LEU A 58 10.63 -3.64 11.06
CA LEU A 58 11.63 -4.07 10.08
C LEU A 58 13.03 -3.74 10.54
N ASP A 59 13.99 -4.63 10.28
CA ASP A 59 15.41 -4.35 10.45
C ASP A 59 15.99 -3.65 9.21
N ASP A 60 16.94 -2.74 9.42
CA ASP A 60 17.52 -1.93 8.33
C ASP A 60 18.24 -2.78 7.26
N GLU A 61 18.83 -3.91 7.67
CA GLU A 61 19.55 -4.83 6.77
C GLU A 61 18.64 -5.43 5.69
N LEU A 62 17.33 -5.45 5.93
CA LEU A 62 16.35 -5.98 4.99
C LEU A 62 16.19 -5.08 3.75
N PHE A 63 16.37 -3.77 3.89
CA PHE A 63 16.02 -2.82 2.83
C PHE A 63 16.86 -2.98 1.57
N ALA A 64 18.18 -3.22 1.72
CA ALA A 64 19.08 -3.43 0.58
C ALA A 64 18.77 -4.69 -0.24
N ARG A 65 18.04 -5.65 0.37
CA ARG A 65 17.72 -6.95 -0.21
C ARG A 65 16.44 -6.94 -1.05
N VAL A 66 15.57 -5.95 -0.87
CA VAL A 66 14.32 -5.87 -1.63
C VAL A 66 14.60 -5.41 -3.06
N LYS A 67 14.31 -6.28 -4.05
CA LYS A 67 14.62 -6.05 -5.48
C LYS A 67 13.41 -5.71 -6.34
N GLN A 68 12.21 -5.90 -5.80
CA GLN A 68 10.94 -5.69 -6.49
C GLN A 68 10.46 -4.24 -6.34
N PRO A 69 9.64 -3.72 -7.26
CA PRO A 69 8.93 -2.44 -7.11
C PRO A 69 8.06 -2.40 -5.85
N ILE A 70 8.04 -1.25 -5.18
CA ILE A 70 7.18 -0.98 -4.02
C ILE A 70 6.43 0.33 -4.25
N PHE A 71 5.13 0.32 -3.92
CA PHE A 71 4.30 1.50 -3.85
C PHE A 71 3.83 1.77 -2.42
N PHE A 72 4.18 2.94 -1.88
CA PHE A 72 3.67 3.43 -0.60
C PHE A 72 2.46 4.33 -0.84
N ILE A 73 1.33 4.01 -0.22
CA ILE A 73 0.13 4.86 -0.21
C ILE A 73 -0.16 5.22 1.24
N ASN A 74 0.11 6.48 1.60
CA ASN A 74 0.03 6.94 2.98
C ASN A 74 -1.23 7.74 3.27
N SER A 75 -1.65 7.77 4.53
CA SER A 75 -2.57 8.80 5.01
C SER A 75 -1.81 10.05 5.45
N GLU A 76 -2.41 11.22 5.28
CA GLU A 76 -1.79 12.50 5.66
C GLU A 76 -1.53 12.60 7.18
N LYS A 77 -2.40 12.00 8.00
CA LYS A 77 -2.39 12.23 9.47
C LYS A 77 -1.66 11.16 10.28
N PHE A 78 -1.21 10.05 9.68
CA PHE A 78 -0.54 8.96 10.42
C PHE A 78 0.99 9.07 10.42
N GLN A 79 1.58 9.60 9.36
CA GLN A 79 3.03 9.52 9.14
C GLN A 79 3.85 10.51 10.00
N TRP A 80 5.09 10.12 10.32
CA TRP A 80 6.08 10.97 11.02
C TRP A 80 7.48 10.80 10.42
N ALA A 81 8.38 11.73 10.71
CA ALA A 81 9.69 11.82 10.05
C ALA A 81 10.53 10.53 10.17
N GLY A 82 10.52 9.90 11.35
CA GLY A 82 11.22 8.63 11.57
C GLY A 82 10.69 7.50 10.70
N ASN A 83 9.37 7.38 10.54
CA ASN A 83 8.75 6.34 9.71
C ASN A 83 9.05 6.55 8.23
N ILE A 84 8.91 7.79 7.74
CA ILE A 84 9.21 8.17 6.35
C ILE A 84 10.69 8.00 6.03
N SER A 85 11.58 8.36 6.97
CA SER A 85 13.03 8.11 6.81
C SER A 85 13.32 6.63 6.58
N ARG A 86 12.63 5.72 7.29
CA ARG A 86 12.74 4.27 7.06
C ARG A 86 12.20 3.85 5.69
N MET A 87 11.08 4.40 5.23
CA MET A 87 10.57 4.15 3.87
C MET A 87 11.60 4.55 2.80
N ARG A 88 12.23 5.72 2.95
CA ARG A 88 13.25 6.23 2.01
C ARG A 88 14.55 5.41 1.99
N LYS A 89 14.83 4.58 3.00
CA LYS A 89 15.95 3.62 2.93
C LYS A 89 15.78 2.55 1.84
N LEU A 90 14.57 2.39 1.31
CA LEU A 90 14.28 1.52 0.16
C LEU A 90 14.45 2.23 -1.19
N ASP A 91 14.72 3.54 -1.21
CA ASP A 91 14.91 4.31 -2.44
C ASP A 91 16.03 3.70 -3.29
N SER A 92 15.82 3.67 -4.60
CA SER A 92 16.74 3.04 -5.55
C SER A 92 16.74 3.82 -6.86
N ALA A 93 17.94 4.01 -7.43
CA ALA A 93 18.09 4.61 -8.76
C ALA A 93 17.67 3.65 -9.89
N VAL A 94 17.61 2.34 -9.61
CA VAL A 94 17.36 1.30 -10.62
C VAL A 94 15.94 0.73 -10.49
N ILE A 95 15.47 0.55 -9.27
CA ILE A 95 14.17 -0.10 -9.02
C ILE A 95 13.15 0.97 -8.67
N GLN A 96 12.01 0.97 -9.35
CA GLN A 96 10.96 1.94 -9.11
C GLN A 96 10.44 1.85 -7.66
N ARG A 97 10.43 3.01 -6.99
CA ARG A 97 9.79 3.25 -5.70
C ARG A 97 8.83 4.41 -5.90
N LYS A 98 7.58 4.22 -5.53
CA LYS A 98 6.56 5.26 -5.60
C LYS A 98 5.99 5.50 -4.22
N MET A 99 5.63 6.75 -3.97
CA MET A 99 5.01 7.16 -2.73
C MET A 99 4.00 8.25 -3.04
N ILE A 100 2.79 8.10 -2.53
CA ILE A 100 1.76 9.14 -2.52
C ILE A 100 1.17 9.24 -1.11
N THR A 101 0.56 10.39 -0.83
CA THR A 101 -0.19 10.61 0.40
C THR A 101 -1.59 11.13 0.05
N ILE A 102 -2.63 10.50 0.61
CA ILE A 102 -4.03 10.90 0.41
C ILE A 102 -4.34 12.04 1.40
N ARG A 103 -4.69 13.20 0.87
CA ARG A 103 -5.02 14.40 1.65
C ARG A 103 -6.22 14.15 2.55
N GLY A 104 -6.18 14.69 3.75
CA GLY A 104 -7.25 14.56 4.74
C GLY A 104 -7.47 13.14 5.27
N ALA A 105 -6.81 12.12 4.73
CA ALA A 105 -6.97 10.74 5.18
C ALA A 105 -6.31 10.52 6.55
N VAL A 106 -6.87 9.58 7.31
CA VAL A 106 -6.35 9.04 8.56
C VAL A 106 -5.99 7.56 8.41
N HIS A 107 -5.29 6.98 9.39
CA HIS A 107 -4.85 5.58 9.34
C HIS A 107 -5.98 4.57 9.12
N GLN A 108 -7.19 4.90 9.59
CA GLN A 108 -8.39 4.06 9.48
C GLN A 108 -9.12 4.22 8.14
N SER A 109 -8.60 5.02 7.20
CA SER A 109 -9.20 5.18 5.86
C SER A 109 -8.98 3.98 4.93
N PHE A 110 -8.05 3.08 5.28
CA PHE A 110 -7.71 1.89 4.51
C PHE A 110 -8.49 0.63 4.92
N PRO A 111 -8.75 0.34 6.21
CA PRO A 111 -9.67 -0.73 6.60
C PRO A 111 -11.13 -0.31 6.52
N ASP A 112 -12.04 -1.29 6.59
CA ASP A 112 -13.49 -1.08 6.44
C ASP A 112 -14.13 -0.22 7.54
N PHE A 113 -13.44 0.02 8.67
CA PHE A 113 -13.99 0.78 9.80
C PHE A 113 -14.42 2.20 9.46
N THR A 114 -13.81 2.82 8.44
CA THR A 114 -14.22 4.13 7.95
C THR A 114 -15.66 4.12 7.40
N PHE A 115 -16.18 2.98 6.95
CA PHE A 115 -17.57 2.87 6.44
C PHE A 115 -18.57 2.48 7.53
N LEU A 116 -18.10 1.89 8.64
CA LEU A 116 -18.96 1.30 9.67
C LEU A 116 -19.47 2.31 10.72
N THR A 117 -19.00 3.56 10.70
CA THR A 117 -19.36 4.57 11.70
C THR A 117 -19.96 5.83 11.07
N GLY A 118 -21.01 6.38 11.71
CA GLY A 118 -21.59 7.66 11.31
C GLY A 118 -20.58 8.81 11.39
N ASN A 119 -20.69 9.82 10.52
CA ASN A 119 -19.67 10.86 10.31
C ASN A 119 -19.17 11.55 11.59
N TRP A 120 -20.05 11.78 12.56
CA TRP A 120 -19.70 12.48 13.79
C TRP A 120 -18.92 11.61 14.78
N ILE A 121 -19.37 10.38 15.02
CA ILE A 121 -18.68 9.40 15.88
C ILE A 121 -17.35 8.98 15.24
N GLY A 122 -17.34 8.79 13.92
CA GLY A 122 -16.13 8.42 13.17
C GLY A 122 -15.04 9.49 13.26
N LYS A 123 -15.38 10.78 13.14
CA LYS A 123 -14.39 11.86 13.31
C LYS A 123 -13.91 11.99 14.76
N LEU A 124 -14.80 11.87 15.74
CA LEU A 124 -14.44 11.94 17.17
C LEU A 124 -13.47 10.82 17.58
N LEU A 125 -13.66 9.62 17.04
CA LEU A 125 -12.81 8.45 17.30
C LEU A 125 -11.61 8.32 16.34
N LYS A 126 -11.37 9.31 15.47
CA LYS A 126 -10.33 9.27 14.41
C LYS A 126 -10.46 8.06 13.46
N LEU A 127 -11.67 7.53 13.31
CA LEU A 127 -12.03 6.49 12.34
C LEU A 127 -12.33 7.08 10.95
N LYS A 128 -12.61 8.40 10.88
CA LYS A 128 -12.79 9.16 9.63
C LYS A 128 -11.87 10.36 9.56
N GLY A 129 -11.35 10.60 8.35
CA GLY A 129 -10.55 11.77 8.03
C GLY A 129 -11.40 12.99 7.65
N GLU A 130 -10.72 13.98 7.07
CA GLU A 130 -11.36 15.15 6.45
C GLU A 130 -11.93 14.81 5.07
N ILE A 131 -11.24 13.94 4.33
CA ILE A 131 -11.67 13.43 3.02
C ILE A 131 -12.85 12.46 3.16
N ASP A 132 -13.69 12.42 2.14
CA ASP A 132 -14.74 11.41 2.02
C ASP A 132 -14.15 9.98 1.95
N PRO A 133 -14.65 9.02 2.76
CA PRO A 133 -14.15 7.66 2.77
C PRO A 133 -14.21 6.93 1.42
N GLU A 134 -15.24 7.16 0.61
CA GLU A 134 -15.38 6.51 -0.70
C GLU A 134 -14.35 7.07 -1.66
N VAL A 135 -14.14 8.40 -1.65
CA VAL A 135 -13.10 9.06 -2.47
C VAL A 135 -11.70 8.57 -2.08
N ALA A 136 -11.39 8.49 -0.78
CA ALA A 136 -10.08 8.01 -0.32
C ALA A 136 -9.82 6.55 -0.73
N MET A 137 -10.84 5.69 -0.58
CA MET A 137 -10.75 4.29 -0.97
C MET A 137 -10.63 4.13 -2.49
N ASP A 138 -11.38 4.90 -3.26
CA ASP A 138 -11.33 4.88 -4.72
C ASP A 138 -9.96 5.33 -5.25
N LEU A 139 -9.38 6.40 -4.70
CA LEU A 139 -8.01 6.83 -5.02
C LEU A 139 -6.98 5.73 -4.69
N CYS A 140 -7.08 5.13 -3.50
CA CYS A 140 -6.20 4.04 -3.06
C CYS A 140 -6.28 2.85 -4.01
N ASN A 141 -7.50 2.42 -4.35
CA ASN A 141 -7.75 1.26 -5.21
C ASN A 141 -7.31 1.52 -6.64
N LYS A 142 -7.65 2.66 -7.24
CA LYS A 142 -7.27 3.01 -8.61
C LYS A 142 -5.75 3.13 -8.76
N ALA A 143 -5.08 3.80 -7.83
CA ALA A 143 -3.63 3.90 -7.83
C ALA A 143 -2.97 2.51 -7.66
N THR A 144 -3.53 1.66 -6.79
CA THR A 144 -3.09 0.27 -6.62
C THR A 144 -3.24 -0.53 -7.91
N LEU A 145 -4.40 -0.47 -8.57
CA LEU A 145 -4.68 -1.21 -9.80
C LEU A 145 -3.75 -0.79 -10.94
N ALA A 146 -3.49 0.51 -11.10
CA ALA A 146 -2.53 1.03 -12.07
C ALA A 146 -1.12 0.49 -11.80
N PHE A 147 -0.68 0.52 -10.53
CA PHE A 147 0.63 0.01 -10.13
C PHE A 147 0.76 -1.51 -10.37
N LEU A 148 -0.26 -2.29 -10.01
CA LEU A 148 -0.30 -3.73 -10.25
C LEU A 148 -0.26 -4.04 -11.75
N GLN A 149 -1.00 -3.31 -12.58
CA GLN A 149 -0.96 -3.49 -14.02
C GLN A 149 0.45 -3.26 -14.57
N ARG A 150 1.08 -2.14 -14.19
CA ARG A 150 2.42 -1.76 -14.64
C ARG A 150 3.48 -2.83 -14.31
N HIS A 151 3.39 -3.46 -13.15
CA HIS A 151 4.44 -4.37 -12.67
C HIS A 151 4.14 -5.86 -12.79
N LEU A 152 2.88 -6.24 -13.04
CA LEU A 152 2.49 -7.61 -13.33
C LEU A 152 2.23 -7.85 -14.83
N GLY A 153 2.25 -6.80 -15.66
CA GLY A 153 1.97 -6.89 -17.10
C GLY A 153 0.53 -7.30 -17.38
N LEU A 154 -0.42 -6.79 -16.60
CA LEU A 154 -1.84 -7.08 -16.77
C LEU A 154 -2.36 -6.48 -18.08
N GLN A 155 -3.26 -7.21 -18.73
CA GLN A 155 -3.94 -6.77 -19.95
C GLN A 155 -5.33 -6.23 -19.60
N LYS A 156 -5.36 -5.07 -18.95
CA LYS A 156 -6.55 -4.31 -18.54
C LYS A 156 -6.33 -2.83 -18.87
N ASP A 157 -7.34 -2.00 -18.62
CA ASP A 157 -7.27 -0.56 -18.87
C ASP A 157 -6.90 0.24 -17.60
N PHE A 158 -6.25 -0.38 -16.61
CA PHE A 158 -5.93 0.31 -15.35
C PHE A 158 -4.84 1.38 -15.49
N ASN A 159 -4.09 1.36 -16.59
CA ASN A 159 -3.16 2.43 -16.97
C ASN A 159 -3.86 3.79 -17.16
N GLN A 160 -5.19 3.84 -17.31
CA GLN A 160 -5.94 5.10 -17.28
C GLN A 160 -5.75 5.89 -15.97
N TRP A 161 -5.35 5.20 -14.89
CA TRP A 161 -5.07 5.80 -13.58
C TRP A 161 -3.57 5.92 -13.26
N ASP A 162 -2.69 5.73 -14.25
CA ASP A 162 -1.24 5.95 -14.09
C ASP A 162 -0.87 7.31 -13.47
N PRO A 163 -1.56 8.43 -13.78
CA PRO A 163 -1.30 9.72 -13.13
C PRO A 163 -1.41 9.68 -11.60
N LEU A 164 -2.27 8.81 -11.04
CA LEU A 164 -2.45 8.69 -9.58
C LEU A 164 -1.22 8.11 -8.89
N ILE A 165 -0.43 7.27 -9.58
CA ILE A 165 0.83 6.72 -9.04
C ILE A 165 1.85 7.84 -8.78
N ASP A 166 1.75 8.93 -9.55
CA ASP A 166 2.60 10.11 -9.44
C ASP A 166 1.96 11.22 -8.59
N GLY A 167 0.81 10.95 -7.95
CA GLY A 167 0.09 11.90 -7.12
C GLY A 167 -0.60 13.02 -7.90
N GLN A 168 -0.92 12.80 -9.17
CA GLN A 168 -1.60 13.79 -10.03
C GLN A 168 -3.13 13.72 -9.81
N ASP A 169 -3.56 14.22 -8.66
CA ASP A 169 -4.96 14.42 -8.29
C ASP A 169 -5.02 15.52 -7.23
N GLU A 170 -6.10 16.29 -7.16
CA GLU A 170 -6.25 17.36 -6.16
C GLU A 170 -6.18 16.84 -4.71
N ASN A 171 -6.63 15.61 -4.48
CA ASN A 171 -6.65 14.93 -3.19
C ASN A 171 -5.38 14.13 -2.91
N LEU A 172 -4.37 14.21 -3.78
CA LEU A 172 -3.09 13.52 -3.60
C LEU A 172 -1.94 14.50 -3.39
N ILE A 173 -0.93 13.99 -2.70
CA ILE A 173 0.39 14.60 -2.57
C ILE A 173 1.38 13.60 -3.16
N GLN A 174 2.19 14.06 -4.11
CA GLN A 174 3.34 13.29 -4.56
C GLN A 174 4.33 13.12 -3.40
N GLY A 175 4.65 11.89 -3.03
CA GLY A 175 5.46 11.59 -1.85
C GLY A 175 4.68 11.79 -0.55
N THR A 176 5.11 12.76 0.25
CA THR A 176 4.59 12.99 1.61
C THR A 176 4.68 14.47 2.00
N ASN A 177 3.77 14.90 2.87
CA ASN A 177 3.77 16.20 3.55
C ASN A 177 4.75 16.26 4.74
N VAL A 178 5.37 15.14 5.13
CA VAL A 178 6.31 15.09 6.26
C VAL A 178 7.69 15.59 5.86
N THR A 179 8.16 16.64 6.50
CA THR A 179 9.54 17.11 6.37
C THR A 179 10.49 16.14 7.07
N VAL A 180 11.40 15.54 6.31
CA VAL A 180 12.52 14.74 6.85
C VAL A 180 13.78 15.58 6.73
N LEU A 181 14.42 15.88 7.87
CA LEU A 181 15.75 16.49 7.85
C LEU A 181 16.70 15.48 7.19
N GLN A 182 17.31 15.87 6.07
CA GLN A 182 18.40 15.09 5.51
C GLN A 182 19.55 15.11 6.53
N SER A 183 19.92 13.94 7.04
CA SER A 183 21.23 13.79 7.65
C SER A 183 22.26 14.12 6.58
N SER A 184 23.07 15.15 6.81
CA SER A 184 24.22 15.47 5.97
C SER A 184 25.02 14.19 5.75
N ILE A 185 25.21 13.82 4.48
CA ILE A 185 26.15 12.76 4.06
C ILE A 185 27.56 13.25 4.39
#